data_AF-A0A433CF76-F1
#
_entry.id   AF-A0A433CF76-F1
#
_cell.length_a   1.000
_cell.length_b   1.000
_cell.length_c   1.000
_cell.angle_alpha   90.00
_cell.angle_beta   90.00
_cell.angle_gamma   90.00
#
_symmetry.space_group_name_H-M   'P 1'
#
loop_
_entity.id
_entity.type
_entity.pdbx_description
1 polymer ?
#
loop_
_entity_poly.entity_id
_entity_poly.type
_entity_poly.pdbx_seq_one_letter_code
_entity_poly.pdbx_strand_id
1 'polypeptide(L)'
;MIQEVIKQWDENKYKLEHYFCTTKQEEYTDSYKTILQKIIELVITNKCNHYQYDATKITVVDDGDYQGTQIFLIPTNRYKPNIEDYLITHTYYGSCSGCDTLMSIKGFSSGYPNGEQVKKYMILALHLVQKMQRISDND
;
A
#
# COMPACT_ATOMS: atom_id res chain seq x y z
N MET A 1 -10.76 11.64 -1.63
CA MET A 1 -10.39 10.44 -0.87
C MET A 1 -11.65 9.77 -0.32
N ILE A 2 -11.67 8.45 -0.27
CA ILE A 2 -12.82 7.66 0.19
C ILE A 2 -12.93 7.81 1.72
N GLN A 3 -14.08 8.31 2.22
CA GLN A 3 -14.28 8.63 3.64
C GLN A 3 -14.05 7.42 4.57
N GLU A 4 -14.52 6.25 4.14
CA GLU A 4 -14.32 4.98 4.86
C GLU A 4 -12.84 4.59 4.98
N VAL A 5 -12.04 4.85 3.94
CA VAL A 5 -10.60 4.59 3.93
C VAL A 5 -9.88 5.57 4.87
N ILE A 6 -10.27 6.85 4.86
CA ILE A 6 -9.71 7.86 5.79
C ILE A 6 -9.98 7.46 7.24
N LYS A 7 -11.23 7.12 7.55
CA LYS A 7 -11.62 6.72 8.91
C LYS A 7 -10.79 5.54 9.40
N GLN A 8 -10.65 4.50 8.58
CA GLN A 8 -9.84 3.34 8.94
C GLN A 8 -8.35 3.65 9.02
N TRP A 9 -7.84 4.54 8.18
CA TRP A 9 -6.46 5.01 8.31
C TRP A 9 -6.23 5.66 9.67
N ASP A 10 -7.07 6.60 10.08
CA ASP A 10 -6.91 7.28 11.35
C ASP A 10 -7.07 6.34 12.56
N GLU A 11 -8.02 5.40 12.48
CA GLU A 11 -8.26 4.42 13.53
C GLU A 11 -7.15 3.38 13.64
N ASN A 12 -6.48 2.99 12.55
CA ASN A 12 -5.61 1.81 12.54
C ASN A 12 -4.14 2.06 12.16
N LYS A 13 -3.74 3.25 11.69
CA LYS A 13 -2.36 3.54 11.24
C LYS A 13 -1.28 3.20 12.27
N TYR A 14 -1.60 3.28 13.56
CA TYR A 14 -0.68 2.92 14.64
C TYR A 14 -0.26 1.42 14.60
N LYS A 15 -1.12 0.54 14.06
CA LYS A 15 -0.80 -0.89 13.88
C LYS A 15 0.25 -1.09 12.80
N LEU A 16 0.16 -0.31 11.72
CA LEU A 16 1.14 -0.31 10.64
C LEU A 16 2.48 0.29 11.10
N GLU A 17 2.42 1.39 11.87
CA GLU A 17 3.61 1.98 12.48
C GLU A 17 4.31 0.99 13.43
N HIS A 18 3.54 0.31 14.28
CA HIS A 18 4.08 -0.75 15.15
C HIS A 18 4.73 -1.87 14.34
N TYR A 19 4.08 -2.35 13.28
CA TYR A 19 4.65 -3.35 12.38
C TYR A 19 6.00 -2.90 11.80
N PHE A 20 6.10 -1.67 11.28
CA PHE A 20 7.38 -1.17 10.77
C PHE A 20 8.45 -1.10 11.87
N CYS A 21 8.11 -0.68 13.09
CA CYS A 21 9.04 -0.65 14.22
C CYS A 21 9.56 -2.03 14.64
N THR A 22 8.71 -3.06 14.59
CA THR A 22 9.00 -4.39 15.15
C THR A 22 9.34 -5.44 14.11
N THR A 23 9.47 -5.05 12.85
CA THR A 23 9.76 -5.96 11.75
C THR A 23 11.00 -5.49 11.00
N LYS A 24 11.83 -6.45 10.59
CA LYS A 24 13.02 -6.12 9.81
C LYS A 24 12.60 -5.59 8.44
N GLN A 25 13.32 -4.59 7.95
CA GLN A 25 13.00 -3.91 6.69
C GLN A 25 12.93 -4.87 5.51
N GLU A 26 13.74 -5.93 5.47
CA GLU A 26 13.71 -6.89 4.36
C GLU A 26 12.35 -7.60 4.20
N GLU A 27 11.54 -7.70 5.26
CA GLU A 27 10.25 -8.40 5.18
C GLU A 27 9.17 -7.59 4.46
N TYR A 28 9.36 -6.29 4.26
CA TYR A 28 8.35 -5.41 3.64
C TYR A 28 8.89 -4.41 2.61
N THR A 29 10.21 -4.36 2.39
CA THR A 29 10.83 -3.41 1.45
C THR A 29 11.22 -4.02 0.11
N ASP A 30 10.87 -5.27 -0.15
CA ASP A 30 11.12 -5.92 -1.44
C ASP A 30 10.29 -5.29 -2.57
N SER A 31 9.10 -4.77 -2.27
CA SER A 31 8.26 -4.08 -3.24
C SER A 31 7.23 -3.17 -2.56
N TYR A 32 6.74 -2.17 -3.30
CA TYR A 32 5.57 -1.39 -2.87
C TYR A 32 4.33 -2.25 -2.63
N LYS A 33 4.19 -3.38 -3.36
CA LYS A 33 3.10 -4.34 -3.16
C LYS A 33 3.10 -4.87 -1.73
N THR A 34 4.25 -5.23 -1.17
CA THR A 34 4.33 -5.79 0.19
C THR A 34 3.88 -4.77 1.24
N ILE A 35 4.25 -3.50 1.10
CA ILE A 35 3.75 -2.41 1.94
C ILE A 35 2.23 -2.27 1.79
N LEU A 36 1.73 -2.28 0.55
CA LEU A 36 0.31 -2.17 0.27
C LEU A 36 -0.50 -3.33 0.86
N GLN A 37 0.03 -4.55 0.82
CA GLN A 37 -0.57 -5.71 1.49
C GLN A 37 -0.74 -5.46 2.99
N LYS A 38 0.29 -4.93 3.66
CA LYS A 38 0.23 -4.60 5.09
C LYS A 38 -0.75 -3.47 5.39
N ILE A 39 -0.88 -2.48 4.52
CA ILE A 39 -1.91 -1.44 4.62
C ILE A 39 -3.31 -2.09 4.59
N ILE A 40 -3.59 -2.98 3.65
CA ILE A 40 -4.90 -3.64 3.55
C ILE A 40 -5.15 -4.58 4.74
N GLU A 41 -4.16 -5.35 5.16
CA GLU A 41 -4.27 -6.32 6.27
C GLU A 41 -4.47 -5.67 7.65
N LEU A 42 -3.76 -4.57 7.92
CA LEU A 42 -3.70 -3.95 9.25
C LEU A 42 -4.57 -2.71 9.37
N VAL A 43 -4.76 -1.97 8.27
CA VAL A 43 -5.38 -0.65 8.29
C VAL A 43 -6.75 -0.66 7.62
N ILE A 44 -6.83 -1.04 6.34
CA ILE A 44 -8.06 -1.01 5.53
C ILE A 44 -8.75 -2.38 5.53
N THR A 45 -9.08 -2.87 6.73
CA THR A 45 -9.48 -4.27 6.93
C THR A 45 -10.92 -4.57 6.49
N ASN A 46 -11.82 -3.57 6.51
CA ASN A 46 -13.22 -3.67 6.09
C ASN A 46 -13.98 -4.94 6.55
N LYS A 47 -13.61 -5.52 7.69
CA LYS A 47 -14.12 -6.82 8.16
C LYS A 47 -15.62 -6.87 8.42
N CYS A 48 -16.27 -5.71 8.52
CA CYS A 48 -17.70 -5.59 8.80
C CYS A 48 -18.48 -4.91 7.68
N ASN A 49 -17.89 -4.69 6.51
CA ASN A 49 -18.54 -3.99 5.40
C ASN A 49 -18.50 -4.80 4.10
N HIS A 50 -19.31 -4.38 3.14
CA HIS A 50 -19.42 -4.94 1.78
C HIS A 50 -18.12 -4.90 0.96
N TYR A 51 -17.08 -4.21 1.46
CA TYR A 51 -15.79 -3.97 0.79
C TYR A 51 -14.60 -4.64 1.50
N GLN A 52 -14.75 -5.88 1.96
CA GLN A 52 -13.63 -6.63 2.54
C GLN A 52 -12.57 -6.92 1.47
N TYR A 53 -11.50 -6.13 1.45
CA TYR A 53 -10.40 -6.23 0.48
C TYR A 53 -9.48 -7.41 0.78
N ASP A 54 -9.01 -8.08 -0.27
CA ASP A 54 -8.15 -9.26 -0.17
C ASP A 54 -6.71 -8.90 -0.57
N ALA A 55 -5.86 -8.68 0.45
CA ALA A 55 -4.45 -8.35 0.26
C ALA A 55 -3.66 -9.43 -0.52
N THR A 56 -4.11 -10.68 -0.48
CA THR A 56 -3.43 -11.78 -1.18
C THR A 56 -3.69 -11.76 -2.68
N LYS A 57 -4.78 -11.11 -3.11
CA LYS A 57 -5.21 -11.02 -4.51
C LYS A 57 -4.83 -9.71 -5.19
N ILE A 58 -3.96 -8.90 -4.59
CA ILE A 58 -3.49 -7.66 -5.21
C ILE A 58 -2.74 -7.98 -6.51
N THR A 59 -3.25 -7.44 -7.61
CA THR A 59 -2.59 -7.48 -8.93
C THR A 59 -1.81 -6.20 -9.14
N VAL A 60 -0.61 -6.32 -9.70
CA VAL A 60 0.24 -5.19 -10.09
C VAL A 60 0.29 -5.16 -11.61
N VAL A 61 -0.08 -4.03 -12.21
CA VAL A 61 0.15 -3.73 -13.61
C VAL A 61 1.41 -2.86 -13.67
N ASP A 62 2.42 -3.34 -14.37
CA ASP A 62 3.73 -2.71 -14.51
C ASP A 62 4.23 -2.94 -15.93
N ASP A 63 4.12 -1.90 -16.76
CA ASP A 63 4.62 -1.90 -18.14
C ASP A 63 5.99 -1.17 -18.22
N GLY A 64 6.61 -0.88 -17.08
CA GLY A 64 7.96 -0.34 -17.00
C GLY A 64 9.02 -1.44 -17.03
N ASP A 65 10.19 -1.12 -17.58
CA ASP A 65 11.31 -2.06 -17.70
C ASP A 65 12.37 -1.83 -16.60
N TYR A 66 12.66 -0.56 -16.29
CA TYR A 66 13.69 -0.16 -15.31
C TYR A 66 13.21 0.88 -14.28
N GLN A 67 12.17 1.63 -14.62
CA GLN A 67 11.50 2.62 -13.80
C GLN A 67 10.13 2.89 -14.45
N GLY A 68 9.15 3.34 -13.67
CA GLY A 68 7.82 3.52 -14.22
C GLY A 68 6.75 3.73 -13.17
N THR A 69 5.50 3.51 -13.56
CA THR A 69 4.36 3.58 -12.65
C THR A 69 3.78 2.19 -12.48
N GLN A 70 3.69 1.75 -11.23
CA GLN A 70 2.93 0.58 -10.86
C GLN A 70 1.50 0.98 -10.52
N ILE A 71 0.53 0.28 -11.11
CA ILE A 71 -0.89 0.39 -10.77
C ILE A 71 -1.28 -0.87 -10.00
N PHE A 72 -1.93 -0.69 -8.85
CA PHE A 72 -2.35 -1.77 -7.99
C PHE A 72 -3.87 -1.94 -8.06
N LEU A 73 -4.33 -3.13 -8.41
CA LEU A 73 -5.73 -3.52 -8.37
C LEU A 73 -5.97 -4.37 -7.13
N ILE A 74 -6.84 -3.90 -6.23
CA ILE A 74 -7.10 -4.50 -4.92
C ILE A 74 -8.57 -4.96 -4.90
N PRO A 75 -8.85 -6.24 -5.18
CA PRO A 75 -10.21 -6.75 -5.22
C PRO A 75 -10.77 -6.96 -3.80
N THR A 76 -12.09 -6.91 -3.68
CA THR A 76 -12.78 -7.52 -2.54
C THR A 76 -12.68 -9.06 -2.58
N ASN A 77 -12.98 -9.71 -1.46
CA ASN A 77 -13.00 -11.17 -1.35
C ASN A 77 -14.27 -11.84 -1.95
N ARG A 78 -15.04 -11.12 -2.76
CA ARG A 78 -16.30 -11.62 -3.35
C ARG A 78 -16.05 -12.74 -4.37
N TYR A 79 -17.03 -13.64 -4.49
CA TYR A 79 -17.00 -14.72 -5.47
C TYR A 79 -17.13 -14.22 -6.92
N LYS A 80 -17.95 -13.18 -7.15
CA LYS A 80 -18.11 -12.51 -8.44
C LYS A 80 -17.87 -11.02 -8.26
N PRO A 81 -16.68 -10.51 -8.60
CA PRO A 81 -16.38 -9.09 -8.46
C PRO A 81 -16.98 -8.27 -9.62
N ASN A 82 -17.52 -7.10 -9.29
CA ASN A 82 -17.86 -6.04 -10.24
C ASN A 82 -16.79 -4.95 -10.24
N ILE A 83 -16.90 -3.95 -11.12
CA ILE A 83 -15.91 -2.87 -11.23
C ILE A 83 -15.74 -2.09 -9.92
N GLU A 84 -16.84 -1.85 -9.20
CA GLU A 84 -16.86 -1.16 -7.90
C GLU A 84 -16.23 -1.96 -6.75
N ASP A 85 -16.01 -3.26 -6.95
CA ASP A 85 -15.36 -4.15 -5.99
C ASP A 85 -13.82 -4.04 -6.04
N TYR A 86 -13.27 -3.14 -6.88
CA TYR A 86 -11.85 -2.86 -6.95
C TYR A 86 -11.51 -1.51 -6.34
N LEU A 87 -10.55 -1.52 -5.44
CA LEU A 87 -9.80 -0.34 -5.05
C LEU A 87 -8.53 -0.27 -5.89
N ILE A 88 -8.22 0.92 -6.40
CA ILE A 88 -6.99 1.17 -7.14
C ILE A 88 -6.12 2.17 -6.42
N THR A 89 -4.81 1.98 -6.50
CA THR A 89 -3.81 2.99 -6.15
C THR A 89 -2.62 2.84 -7.08
N HIS A 90 -1.69 3.79 -7.04
CA HIS A 90 -0.52 3.75 -7.90
C HIS A 90 0.67 4.44 -7.23
N THR A 91 1.86 4.05 -7.67
CA THR A 91 3.10 4.71 -7.29
C THR A 91 4.10 4.71 -8.44
N TYR A 92 4.92 5.73 -8.48
CA TYR A 92 6.11 5.72 -9.32
C TYR A 92 7.21 4.95 -8.60
N TYR A 93 7.92 4.09 -9.32
CA TYR A 93 9.14 3.46 -8.87
C TYR A 93 10.30 3.91 -9.75
N GLY A 94 11.44 4.09 -9.11
CA GLY A 94 12.67 4.53 -9.74
C GLY A 94 13.69 3.41 -9.87
N SER A 95 14.72 3.69 -10.65
CA SER A 95 15.85 2.81 -10.86
C SER A 95 16.96 2.91 -9.80
N CYS A 96 16.93 3.95 -8.97
CA CYS A 96 17.93 4.19 -7.93
C CYS A 96 17.33 4.94 -6.73
N SER A 97 18.06 5.02 -5.62
CA SER A 97 17.61 5.68 -4.38
C SER A 97 17.33 7.19 -4.52
N GLY A 98 17.80 7.82 -5.59
CA GLY A 98 17.49 9.22 -5.91
C GLY A 98 16.13 9.40 -6.59
N CYS A 99 15.61 8.38 -7.27
CA CYS A 99 14.33 8.43 -7.98
C CYS A 99 13.26 7.47 -7.42
N ASP A 100 13.66 6.50 -6.58
CA ASP A 100 12.75 5.57 -5.91
C ASP A 100 12.62 5.88 -4.42
N THR A 101 11.40 6.15 -3.98
CA THR A 101 11.13 6.53 -2.58
C THR A 101 11.40 5.38 -1.62
N LEU A 102 10.99 4.15 -1.95
CA LEU A 102 11.17 2.98 -1.10
C LEU A 102 12.67 2.66 -0.92
N MET A 103 13.43 2.63 -2.02
CA MET A 103 14.88 2.44 -1.98
C MET A 103 15.58 3.56 -1.23
N SER A 104 15.12 4.81 -1.36
CA SER A 104 15.67 5.96 -0.62
C SER A 104 15.51 5.78 0.89
N ILE A 105 14.36 5.31 1.35
CA ILE A 105 14.07 5.11 2.79
C ILE A 105 14.89 3.94 3.35
N LYS A 106 14.92 2.81 2.62
CA LYS A 106 15.71 1.63 2.99
C LYS A 106 17.21 1.94 3.02
N GLY A 107 17.68 2.72 2.06
CA GLY A 107 19.09 3.01 1.85
C GLY A 107 19.91 1.73 1.70
N PHE A 108 21.10 1.70 2.31
CA PHE A 108 21.95 0.51 2.41
C PHE A 108 21.80 -0.22 3.76
N SER A 109 20.78 0.14 4.54
CA SER A 109 20.57 -0.42 5.88
C SER A 109 19.83 -1.76 5.81
N SER A 110 20.22 -2.69 6.67
CA SER A 110 19.56 -3.98 6.91
C SER A 110 19.05 -4.05 8.35
N GLY A 111 18.08 -4.92 8.60
CA GLY A 111 17.47 -5.12 9.92
C GLY A 111 16.37 -4.10 10.24
N TYR A 112 16.23 -3.75 11.53
CA TYR A 112 15.14 -2.89 12.01
C TYR A 112 15.33 -1.44 11.58
N PRO A 113 14.25 -0.74 11.17
CA PRO A 113 14.34 0.66 10.82
C PRO A 113 14.58 1.53 12.06
N ASN A 114 15.27 2.65 11.87
CA ASN A 114 15.30 3.70 12.90
C ASN A 114 14.00 4.54 12.88
N GLY A 115 13.83 5.40 13.87
CA GLY A 115 12.61 6.23 14.00
C GLY A 115 12.37 7.19 12.83
N GLU A 116 13.41 7.64 12.11
CA GLU A 116 13.24 8.47 10.92
C GLU A 116 12.74 7.65 9.73
N GLN A 117 13.29 6.44 9.55
CA GLN A 117 12.84 5.51 8.51
C GLN A 117 11.38 5.12 8.72
N VAL A 118 10.98 4.79 9.95
CA VAL A 118 9.57 4.49 10.29
C VAL A 118 8.66 5.65 9.87
N LYS A 119 9.00 6.90 10.22
CA LYS A 119 8.23 8.08 9.81
C LYS A 119 8.10 8.20 8.29
N LYS A 120 9.19 7.96 7.56
CA LYS A 120 9.17 8.01 6.09
C LYS A 120 8.35 6.86 5.49
N TYR A 121 8.42 5.65 6.05
CA TYR A 121 7.55 4.53 5.64
C TYR A 121 6.06 4.85 5.88
N MET A 122 5.73 5.50 7.00
CA MET A 122 4.36 5.94 7.27
C MET A 122 3.89 7.01 6.29
N ILE A 123 4.75 7.94 5.87
CA ILE A 123 4.43 8.92 4.83
C ILE A 123 4.23 8.23 3.47
N LEU A 124 5.10 7.28 3.11
CA LEU A 124 4.94 6.49 1.89
C LEU A 124 3.60 5.74 1.88
N ALA A 125 3.27 5.06 2.99
CA ALA A 125 2.00 4.37 3.15
C ALA A 125 0.81 5.33 3.07
N LEU A 126 0.91 6.51 3.69
CA LEU A 126 -0.11 7.55 3.58
C LEU A 126 -0.33 7.97 2.11
N HIS A 127 0.73 8.17 1.33
CA HIS A 127 0.60 8.53 -0.08
C HIS A 127 -0.10 7.44 -0.90
N LEU A 128 0.20 6.16 -0.65
CA LEU A 128 -0.52 5.05 -1.28
C LEU A 128 -2.02 5.08 -0.93
N VAL A 129 -2.35 5.38 0.32
CA VAL A 129 -3.74 5.47 0.81
C VAL A 129 -4.47 6.69 0.26
N GLN A 130 -3.82 7.84 0.21
CA GLN A 130 -4.43 9.08 -0.29
C GLN A 130 -4.79 9.00 -1.78
N LYS A 131 -4.02 8.22 -2.56
CA LYS A 131 -4.26 7.95 -3.97
C LYS A 131 -5.30 6.85 -4.21
N MET A 132 -5.84 6.21 -3.16
CA MET A 132 -6.84 5.16 -3.32
C MET A 132 -8.14 5.69 -3.90
N GLN A 133 -8.63 5.02 -4.94
CA GLN A 133 -9.89 5.33 -5.62
C GLN A 133 -10.66 4.03 -5.88
N ARG A 134 -11.99 4.09 -5.86
CA ARG A 134 -12.82 3.00 -6.39
C ARG A 134 -12.97 3.25 -7.88
N ILE A 135 -12.92 2.18 -8.67
CA ILE A 135 -13.33 2.29 -10.06
C ILE A 135 -14.86 2.41 -10.06
N SER A 136 -15.37 3.42 -10.73
CA SER A 136 -16.80 3.64 -10.91
C SER A 136 -17.10 3.48 -12.39
N ASP A 137 -18.20 2.81 -12.70
CA ASP A 137 -18.78 2.88 -14.04
C ASP A 137 -19.53 4.21 -14.10
N ASN A 138 -18.96 5.18 -14.83
CA ASN A 138 -19.70 6.39 -15.16
C ASN A 138 -20.23 6.17 -16.58
N ASP A 139 -21.48 5.72 -16.67
CA ASP A 139 -22.26 5.78 -17.91
C ASP A 139 -22.47 7.24 -18.35
#